data_AF-A0A2K3JJP1-F1
#
_entry.id   AF-A0A2K3JJP1-F1
#
_cell.length_a   1.000
_cell.length_b   1.000
_cell.length_c   1.000
_cell.angle_alpha   90.00
_cell.angle_beta   90.00
_cell.angle_gamma   90.00
#
_symmetry.space_group_name_H-M   'P 1'
#
loop_
_entity.id
_entity.type
_entity.pdbx_description
1 polymer ?
#
loop_
_entity_poly.entity_id
_entity_poly.type
_entity_poly.pdbx_seq_one_letter_code
_entity_poly.pdbx_strand_id
1 'polypeptide(L)'
;MVKKEMDSAELLSNEEKQKHRLFRTSKYVFIITLIYSLWIVLLVSGVYFLQFGNTWAVLTVEQWILSAIVLLSIFIVIEIFFLSQYLLLREKRLRPEKRRQKEYIQGKRVYRYTIPSDAKGGIFSKTYILIDENRVLNLRYQMVPPNNLWGQKQDL
;
A
#
# COMPACT_ATOMS: atom_id res chain seq x y z
N MET A 1 14.33 10.19 18.14
CA MET A 1 13.26 9.25 18.54
C MET A 1 11.93 9.65 17.91
N VAL A 2 11.53 10.93 17.98
CA VAL A 2 10.30 11.50 17.39
C VAL A 2 10.00 11.13 15.93
N LYS A 3 11.01 11.15 15.03
CA LYS A 3 10.79 10.90 13.60
C LYS A 3 10.39 9.46 13.27
N LYS A 4 10.85 8.47 14.06
CA LYS A 4 10.54 7.05 13.86
C LYS A 4 9.12 6.72 14.34
N GLU A 5 8.67 7.40 15.38
CA GLU A 5 7.28 7.29 15.88
C GLU A 5 6.30 8.01 14.95
N MET A 6 6.68 9.15 14.38
CA MET A 6 5.86 9.90 13.42
C MET A 6 5.65 9.13 12.12
N ASP A 7 6.69 8.48 11.58
CA ASP A 7 6.58 7.59 10.40
C ASP A 7 5.67 6.37 10.70
N SER A 8 5.79 5.75 11.87
CA SER A 8 4.93 4.62 12.25
C SER A 8 3.47 5.02 12.48
N ALA A 9 3.22 6.21 13.02
CA ALA A 9 1.87 6.72 13.27
C ALA A 9 1.15 7.12 11.96
N GLU A 10 1.86 7.78 11.03
CA GLU A 10 1.32 8.08 9.69
C GLU A 10 1.05 6.80 8.89
N LEU A 11 1.88 5.77 9.05
CA LEU A 11 1.70 4.47 8.39
C LEU A 11 0.47 3.70 8.89
N LEU A 12 0.25 3.67 10.20
CA LEU A 12 -0.94 3.07 10.80
C LEU A 12 -2.22 3.81 10.36
N SER A 13 -2.19 5.14 10.35
CA SER A 13 -3.32 5.95 9.88
C SER A 13 -3.70 5.67 8.42
N ASN A 14 -2.71 5.49 7.55
CA ASN A 14 -2.97 5.19 6.14
C ASN A 14 -3.47 3.76 5.91
N GLU A 15 -3.04 2.77 6.70
CA GLU A 15 -3.61 1.41 6.64
C GLU A 15 -5.05 1.37 7.11
N GLU A 16 -5.36 2.07 8.22
CA GLU A 16 -6.71 2.18 8.72
C GLU A 16 -7.62 2.89 7.70
N LYS A 17 -7.16 3.98 7.08
CA LYS A 17 -7.90 4.67 6.01
C LYS A 17 -8.12 3.79 4.78
N GLN A 18 -7.15 2.96 4.39
CA GLN A 18 -7.29 2.05 3.25
C GLN A 18 -8.24 0.89 3.54
N LYS A 19 -8.12 0.26 4.72
CA LYS A 19 -9.08 -0.75 5.19
C LYS A 19 -10.49 -0.18 5.24
N HIS A 20 -10.64 1.02 5.80
CA HIS A 20 -11.94 1.67 5.92
C HIS A 20 -12.55 2.03 4.56
N ARG A 21 -11.72 2.35 3.55
CA ARG A 21 -12.19 2.51 2.16
C ARG A 21 -12.65 1.18 1.55
N LEU A 22 -11.87 0.10 1.71
CA LEU A 22 -12.23 -1.23 1.20
C LEU A 22 -13.54 -1.75 1.81
N PHE A 23 -13.69 -1.66 3.14
CA PHE A 23 -14.93 -2.04 3.83
C PHE A 23 -16.12 -1.20 3.37
N ARG A 24 -15.90 0.10 3.14
CA ARG A 24 -16.95 1.00 2.65
C ARG A 24 -17.39 0.64 1.24
N THR A 25 -16.47 0.37 0.31
CA THR A 25 -16.79 -0.04 -1.07
C THR A 25 -17.45 -1.42 -1.10
N SER A 26 -16.94 -2.38 -0.33
CA SER A 26 -17.54 -3.72 -0.19
C SER A 26 -18.98 -3.65 0.31
N LYS A 27 -19.28 -2.77 1.27
CA LYS A 27 -20.65 -2.54 1.75
C LYS A 27 -21.60 -2.05 0.65
N TYR A 28 -21.15 -1.13 -0.21
CA TYR A 28 -21.98 -0.66 -1.33
C TYR A 28 -22.23 -1.75 -2.37
N VAL A 29 -21.19 -2.51 -2.73
CA VAL A 29 -21.35 -3.65 -3.65
C VAL A 29 -22.37 -4.63 -3.08
N PHE A 30 -22.24 -5.00 -1.81
CA PHE A 30 -23.18 -5.91 -1.14
C PHE A 30 -24.62 -5.39 -1.14
N ILE A 31 -24.84 -4.11 -0.82
CA ILE A 31 -26.18 -3.50 -0.85
C ILE A 31 -26.76 -3.52 -2.27
N ILE A 32 -25.96 -3.16 -3.28
CA ILE A 32 -26.41 -3.17 -4.69
C ILE A 32 -26.76 -4.59 -5.12
N THR A 33 -25.92 -5.58 -4.81
CA THR A 33 -26.18 -6.99 -5.13
C THR A 33 -27.46 -7.49 -4.46
N LEU A 34 -27.72 -7.11 -3.20
CA LEU A 34 -28.92 -7.50 -2.48
C LEU A 34 -30.19 -6.90 -3.12
N ILE A 35 -30.16 -5.61 -3.46
CA ILE A 35 -31.26 -4.94 -4.17
C ILE A 35 -31.49 -5.61 -5.53
N TYR A 36 -30.43 -5.89 -6.27
CA TYR A 36 -30.52 -6.50 -7.59
C TYR A 36 -31.05 -7.93 -7.53
N SER A 37 -30.63 -8.72 -6.53
CA SER A 37 -31.18 -10.05 -6.29
C SER A 37 -32.67 -10.01 -5.99
N LEU A 38 -33.10 -9.06 -5.17
CA LEU A 38 -34.51 -8.89 -4.82
C LEU A 38 -35.34 -8.50 -6.05
N TRP A 39 -34.77 -7.69 -6.94
CA TRP A 39 -35.35 -7.35 -8.22
C TRP A 39 -35.52 -8.58 -9.14
N ILE A 40 -34.50 -9.44 -9.25
CA ILE A 40 -34.60 -10.68 -10.04
C ILE A 40 -35.70 -11.60 -9.51
N VAL A 41 -35.85 -11.73 -8.19
CA VAL A 41 -36.93 -12.52 -7.59
C VAL A 41 -38.31 -11.95 -7.95
N LEU A 42 -38.47 -10.63 -7.93
CA LEU A 42 -39.69 -9.96 -8.37
C LEU A 42 -39.98 -10.19 -9.86
N LEU A 43 -38.94 -10.14 -10.71
CA LEU A 43 -39.07 -10.42 -12.14
C LEU A 43 -39.55 -11.84 -12.42
N VAL A 44 -38.91 -12.83 -11.81
CA VAL A 44 -39.30 -14.24 -11.93
C VAL A 44 -40.72 -14.43 -11.38
N SER A 45 -41.04 -13.82 -10.24
CA SER A 45 -42.38 -13.90 -9.65
C SER A 45 -43.44 -13.29 -10.58
N GLY A 46 -43.16 -12.13 -11.18
CA GLY A 46 -44.08 -11.46 -12.11
C GLY A 46 -44.38 -12.28 -13.36
N VAL A 47 -43.35 -12.91 -13.96
CA VAL A 47 -43.52 -13.72 -15.17
C VAL A 47 -44.21 -15.05 -14.86
N TYR A 48 -43.76 -15.76 -13.82
CA TYR A 48 -44.22 -17.13 -13.56
C TYR A 48 -45.51 -17.21 -12.75
N PHE A 49 -45.71 -16.33 -11.76
CA PHE A 49 -46.88 -16.39 -10.88
C PHE A 49 -48.00 -15.43 -11.28
N LEU A 50 -47.65 -14.22 -11.74
CA LEU A 50 -48.65 -13.23 -12.18
C LEU A 50 -48.97 -13.31 -13.68
N GLN A 51 -48.27 -14.17 -14.43
CA GLN A 51 -48.39 -14.30 -15.89
C GLN A 51 -48.25 -12.95 -16.63
N PHE A 52 -47.55 -11.99 -16.03
CA PHE A 52 -47.16 -10.80 -16.77
C PHE A 52 -46.24 -11.29 -17.90
N GLY A 53 -46.64 -11.01 -19.14
CA GLY A 53 -45.93 -11.47 -20.33
C GLY A 53 -44.43 -11.19 -20.24
N ASN A 54 -43.63 -11.97 -20.97
CA ASN A 54 -42.17 -12.03 -20.78
C ASN A 54 -41.42 -10.69 -20.99
N THR A 55 -42.11 -9.63 -21.45
CA THR A 55 -41.59 -8.28 -21.69
C THR A 55 -42.09 -7.22 -20.70
N TRP A 56 -42.84 -7.60 -19.66
CA TRP A 56 -43.49 -6.64 -18.75
C TRP A 56 -42.51 -5.70 -18.04
N ALA A 57 -41.27 -6.13 -17.85
CA ALA A 57 -40.21 -5.37 -17.22
C ALA A 57 -39.17 -4.84 -18.22
N VAL A 58 -39.64 -4.35 -19.37
CA VAL A 58 -38.87 -3.77 -20.48
C VAL A 58 -38.01 -4.78 -21.25
N LEU A 59 -37.30 -5.66 -20.53
CA LEU A 59 -36.46 -6.72 -21.09
C LEU A 59 -36.99 -8.11 -20.71
N THR A 60 -36.61 -9.12 -21.48
CA THR A 60 -36.92 -10.52 -21.17
C THR A 60 -36.12 -11.03 -19.98
N VAL A 61 -36.61 -12.09 -19.33
CA VAL A 61 -35.90 -12.75 -18.21
C VAL A 61 -34.47 -13.12 -18.59
N GLU A 62 -34.27 -13.66 -19.80
CA GLU A 62 -32.95 -14.00 -20.33
C GLU A 62 -32.03 -12.79 -20.46
N GLN A 63 -32.55 -11.66 -20.94
CA GLN A 63 -31.78 -10.42 -21.06
C GLN A 63 -31.43 -9.84 -19.68
N TRP A 64 -32.31 -9.95 -18.69
CA TRP A 64 -32.02 -9.58 -17.31
C TRP A 64 -30.94 -10.47 -16.68
N ILE A 65 -30.94 -11.78 -16.98
CA ILE A 65 -29.88 -12.70 -16.56
C ILE A 65 -28.54 -12.31 -17.20
N LEU A 66 -28.53 -12.00 -18.50
CA LEU A 66 -27.33 -11.52 -19.19
C LEU A 66 -26.81 -10.21 -18.60
N SER A 67 -27.70 -9.27 -18.28
CA SER A 67 -27.36 -8.02 -17.59
C SER A 67 -26.72 -8.27 -16.22
N ALA A 68 -27.24 -9.23 -15.45
CA ALA A 68 -26.68 -9.63 -14.16
C ALA A 68 -25.24 -10.16 -14.30
N ILE A 69 -24.97 -10.97 -15.34
CA ILE A 69 -23.63 -11.50 -15.62
C ILE A 69 -22.66 -10.36 -15.93
N VAL A 70 -23.07 -9.40 -16.78
CA VAL A 70 -22.26 -8.23 -17.13
C VAL A 70 -21.96 -7.38 -15.89
N LEU A 71 -22.97 -7.13 -15.05
CA LEU A 71 -22.83 -6.36 -13.82
C LEU A 71 -21.84 -7.02 -12.84
N LEU A 72 -21.96 -8.34 -12.64
CA LEU A 72 -21.04 -9.12 -11.82
C LEU A 72 -19.61 -9.07 -12.37
N SER A 73 -19.44 -9.19 -13.69
CA SER A 73 -18.12 -9.07 -14.31
C SER A 73 -17.48 -7.72 -14.02
N ILE A 74 -18.23 -6.62 -14.07
CA ILE A 74 -17.73 -5.29 -13.74
C ILE A 74 -17.31 -5.22 -12.27
N PHE A 75 -18.12 -5.77 -11.36
CA PHE A 75 -17.76 -5.80 -9.94
C PHE A 75 -16.46 -6.56 -9.67
N ILE A 76 -16.28 -7.72 -10.31
CA ILE A 76 -15.05 -8.51 -10.19
C ILE A 76 -13.83 -7.70 -10.67
N VAL A 77 -13.94 -7.01 -11.81
CA VAL A 77 -12.85 -6.17 -12.32
C VAL A 77 -12.48 -5.05 -11.35
N ILE A 78 -13.50 -4.37 -10.79
CA ILE A 78 -13.29 -3.32 -9.79
C ILE A 78 -12.58 -3.89 -8.56
N GLU A 79 -13.02 -5.06 -8.07
CA GLU A 79 -12.43 -5.71 -6.91
C GLU A 79 -10.96 -6.11 -7.15
N ILE A 80 -10.65 -6.67 -8.31
CA ILE A 80 -9.27 -7.00 -8.73
C ILE A 80 -8.41 -5.74 -8.80
N PHE A 81 -8.94 -4.64 -9.36
CA PHE A 81 -8.21 -3.37 -9.43
C PHE A 81 -7.82 -2.87 -8.04
N PHE A 82 -8.76 -2.92 -7.08
CA PHE A 82 -8.47 -2.55 -5.69
C PHE A 82 -7.46 -3.49 -5.01
N LEU A 83 -7.58 -4.80 -5.25
CA LEU A 83 -6.66 -5.79 -4.69
C LEU A 83 -5.23 -5.61 -5.23
N SER A 84 -5.11 -5.33 -6.53
CA SER A 84 -3.83 -5.04 -7.20
C SER A 84 -3.15 -3.80 -6.62
N GLN A 85 -3.91 -2.71 -6.41
CA GLN A 85 -3.41 -1.52 -5.73
C GLN A 85 -2.88 -1.85 -4.33
N TYR A 86 -3.63 -2.62 -3.54
CA TYR A 86 -3.19 -3.05 -2.21
C TYR A 86 -1.89 -3.88 -2.26
N LEU A 87 -1.78 -4.85 -3.18
CA LEU A 87 -0.59 -5.67 -3.33
C LEU A 87 0.63 -4.85 -3.76
N LEU A 88 0.47 -3.91 -4.71
CA LEU A 88 1.55 -3.00 -5.14
C LEU A 88 2.05 -2.11 -4.01
N LEU A 89 1.13 -1.59 -3.18
CA LEU A 89 1.47 -0.82 -1.98
C LEU A 89 2.17 -1.71 -0.93
N ARG A 90 1.77 -2.97 -0.79
CA ARG A 90 2.41 -3.94 0.11
C ARG A 90 3.82 -4.33 -0.35
N GLU A 91 4.04 -4.51 -1.65
CA GLU A 91 5.38 -4.83 -2.16
C GLU A 91 6.35 -3.66 -2.00
N LYS A 92 5.88 -2.42 -2.17
CA LYS A 92 6.67 -1.22 -1.83
C LYS A 92 7.00 -1.17 -0.33
N ARG A 93 6.11 -1.64 0.55
CA ARG A 93 6.34 -1.74 2.00
C ARG A 93 7.24 -2.89 2.44
N LEU A 94 7.35 -3.97 1.67
CA LEU A 94 8.26 -5.09 1.95
C LEU A 94 9.69 -4.84 1.48
N ARG A 95 9.94 -3.74 0.73
CA ARG A 95 11.29 -3.28 0.36
C ARG A 95 11.68 -1.92 0.96
N PRO A 96 11.56 -1.66 2.28
CA PRO A 96 12.07 -0.42 2.85
C PRO A 96 13.61 -0.44 2.99
N GLU A 97 14.27 -1.58 2.76
CA GLU A 97 15.66 -1.79 3.18
C GLU A 97 16.58 -2.38 2.10
N LYS A 98 16.29 -2.18 0.81
CA LYS A 98 17.18 -2.62 -0.28
C LYS A 98 18.18 -1.53 -0.74
N ARG A 99 18.46 -0.53 0.10
CA ARG A 99 19.49 0.50 -0.15
C ARG A 99 20.33 0.84 1.09
N ARG A 100 20.80 -0.17 1.83
CA ARG A 100 22.16 -0.10 2.39
C ARG A 100 22.97 -1.13 1.62
N GLN A 101 23.69 -0.67 0.60
CA GLN A 101 24.64 -1.50 -0.13
C GLN A 101 25.44 -2.30 0.90
N LYS A 102 25.32 -3.63 0.86
CA LYS A 102 26.14 -4.52 1.67
C LYS A 102 27.54 -4.41 1.11
N GLU A 103 28.28 -3.40 1.57
CA GLU A 103 29.70 -3.30 1.29
C GLU A 103 30.38 -4.45 2.04
N TYR A 104 31.08 -5.29 1.29
CA TYR A 104 31.95 -6.30 1.86
C TYR A 104 33.35 -5.69 1.95
N ILE A 105 33.90 -5.59 3.16
CA ILE A 105 35.29 -5.22 3.38
C ILE A 105 36.00 -6.51 3.79
N GLN A 106 37.01 -6.94 3.02
CA GLN A 106 37.77 -8.17 3.26
C GLN A 106 36.89 -9.43 3.42
N GLY A 107 35.85 -9.57 2.59
CA GLY A 107 34.92 -10.71 2.63
C GLY A 107 33.91 -10.70 3.78
N LYS A 108 34.01 -9.75 4.72
CA LYS A 108 33.11 -9.65 5.88
C LYS A 108 31.95 -8.69 5.63
N ARG A 109 30.77 -9.00 6.17
CA ARG A 109 29.56 -8.17 6.04
C ARG A 109 29.69 -6.91 6.89
N VAL A 110 29.63 -5.73 6.26
CA VAL A 110 29.76 -4.45 6.97
C VAL A 110 28.38 -3.84 7.24
N TYR A 111 28.07 -3.63 8.50
CA TYR A 111 26.89 -2.89 8.94
C TYR A 111 27.29 -1.42 9.15
N ARG A 112 26.67 -0.49 8.44
CA ARG A 112 26.94 0.95 8.58
C ARG A 112 25.92 1.59 9.51
N TYR A 113 26.40 2.24 10.56
CA TYR A 113 25.59 3.04 11.46
C TYR A 113 26.15 4.46 11.53
N THR A 114 25.33 5.47 11.23
CA THR A 114 25.75 6.88 11.23
C THR A 114 25.02 7.63 12.34
N ILE A 115 25.76 8.42 13.12
CA ILE A 115 25.27 9.28 14.19
C ILE A 115 25.66 10.73 13.86
N PRO A 116 24.71 11.68 13.80
CA PRO A 116 23.27 11.49 13.97
C PRO A 116 22.61 10.77 12.78
N SER A 117 21.50 10.08 13.05
CA SER A 117 20.73 9.35 12.04
C SER A 117 20.27 10.29 10.92
N ASP A 118 20.49 9.90 9.66
CA ASP A 118 20.19 10.68 8.44
C ASP A 118 21.14 11.86 8.10
N ALA A 119 22.27 12.01 8.78
CA ALA A 119 23.26 13.03 8.40
C ALA A 119 23.78 12.83 6.96
N LYS A 120 23.55 13.80 6.08
CA LYS A 120 24.05 13.84 4.69
C LYS A 120 25.11 14.93 4.57
N GLY A 121 26.31 14.56 4.12
CA GLY A 121 27.45 15.48 4.03
C GLY A 121 28.10 15.79 5.38
N GLY A 122 29.27 16.42 5.37
CA GLY A 122 30.09 16.63 6.57
C GLY A 122 31.31 15.71 6.64
N ILE A 123 32.17 15.95 7.62
CA ILE A 123 33.30 15.08 7.94
C ILE A 123 32.85 14.07 8.99
N PHE A 124 33.08 12.78 8.71
CA PHE A 124 32.72 11.69 9.59
C PHE A 124 33.96 10.93 10.05
N SER A 125 34.08 10.71 11.36
CA SER A 125 34.98 9.70 11.91
C SER A 125 34.39 8.32 11.64
N LYS A 126 35.20 7.39 11.12
CA LYS A 126 34.80 6.01 10.86
C LYS A 126 35.54 5.10 11.82
N THR A 127 34.79 4.40 12.67
CA THR A 127 35.32 3.37 13.56
C THR A 127 34.84 2.01 13.08
N TYR A 128 35.77 1.08 12.87
CA TYR A 128 35.45 -0.30 12.51
C TYR A 128 35.54 -1.18 13.76
N ILE A 129 34.42 -1.75 14.15
CA ILE A 129 34.31 -2.65 15.31
C ILE A 129 34.00 -4.04 14.77
N LEU A 130 34.86 -5.01 15.08
CA LEU A 130 34.60 -6.41 14.76
C LEU A 130 33.52 -6.92 15.71
N ILE A 131 32.39 -7.37 15.16
CA ILE A 131 31.32 -8.01 15.96
C ILE A 131 31.56 -9.53 16.00
N ASP A 132 31.93 -10.10 14.86
CA ASP A 132 32.06 -11.54 14.67
C ASP A 132 33.08 -11.83 13.55
N GLU A 133 33.46 -13.10 13.37
CA GLU A 133 34.42 -13.53 12.35
C GLU A 133 34.03 -13.05 10.95
N ASN A 134 32.73 -12.97 10.67
CA ASN A 134 32.15 -12.56 9.39
C ASN A 134 31.42 -11.20 9.40
N ARG A 135 31.43 -10.45 10.51
CA ARG A 135 30.64 -9.21 10.66
C ARG A 135 31.47 -8.06 11.22
N VAL A 136 31.42 -6.93 10.53
CA VAL A 136 32.08 -5.68 10.93
C VAL A 136 31.03 -4.58 11.07
N LEU A 137 31.07 -3.82 12.15
CA LEU A 137 30.31 -2.59 12.33
C LEU A 137 31.16 -1.40 11.92
N ASN A 138 30.70 -0.63 10.94
CA ASN A 138 31.25 0.67 10.60
C ASN A 138 30.39 1.75 11.28
N LEU A 139 30.90 2.26 12.38
CA LEU A 139 30.29 3.33 13.15
C LEU A 139 30.82 4.68 12.64
N ARG A 140 29.91 5.51 12.14
CA ARG A 140 30.22 6.84 11.59
C ARG A 140 29.71 7.91 12.52
N TYR A 141 30.61 8.64 13.16
CA TYR A 141 30.25 9.83 13.93
C TYR A 141 30.51 11.07 13.11
N GLN A 142 29.50 11.92 12.94
CA GLN A 142 29.66 13.22 12.32
C GLN A 142 30.49 14.11 13.26
N MET A 143 31.70 14.46 12.82
CA MET A 143 32.56 15.38 13.57
C MET A 143 32.31 16.83 13.16
N VAL A 144 32.11 17.07 11.86
CA VAL A 144 31.85 18.41 11.34
C VAL A 144 30.60 18.37 10.45
N PRO A 145 29.55 19.14 10.78
CA PRO A 145 28.37 19.23 9.95
C PRO A 145 28.68 19.94 8.63
N PRO A 146 27.95 19.65 7.54
CA PRO A 146 28.20 20.26 6.23
C PRO A 146 28.13 21.80 6.26
N ASN A 147 27.29 22.37 7.13
CA ASN A 147 27.12 23.81 7.30
C ASN A 147 28.39 24.52 7.79
N ASN A 148 29.32 23.79 8.43
CA ASN A 148 30.58 24.35 8.94
C ASN A 148 31.75 24.13 7.97
N LEU A 149 31.55 23.36 6.88
CA LEU A 149 32.60 23.08 5.89
C LEU A 149 32.62 24.13 4.78
N TRP A 150 31.45 24.68 4.46
CA TRP A 150 31.30 25.75 3.49
C TRP A 150 30.95 27.00 4.30
N GLY A 151 31.85 27.97 4.35
CA GLY A 151 31.61 29.24 5.05
C GLY A 151 30.24 29.79 4.68
N GLN A 152 29.52 30.30 5.67
CA GLN A 152 28.16 30.84 5.51
C GLN A 152 28.09 31.66 4.22
N LYS A 153 27.30 31.19 3.24
CA LYS A 153 26.81 32.10 2.21
C LYS A 153 25.99 33.14 2.96
N GLN A 154 26.55 34.34 3.10
CA GLN A 154 25.77 35.53 3.37
C GLN A 154 24.82 35.64 2.18
N ASP A 155 23.56 35.31 2.41
CA ASP A 155 22.49 35.67 1.50
C ASP A 155 22.36 37.20 1.57
N LEU A 156 22.95 37.85 0.56
CA LEU A 156 22.82 39.27 0.23
C LEU A 156 21.61 39.45 -0.69
#